data_AF-A0A2X1SKR8-F1
#
_entry.id   AF-A0A2X1SKR8-F1
#
_cell.length_a   1.000
_cell.length_b   1.000
_cell.length_c   1.000
_cell.angle_alpha   90.00
_cell.angle_beta   90.00
_cell.angle_gamma   90.00
#
_symmetry.space_group_name_H-M   'P 1'
#
loop_
_entity.id
_entity.type
_entity.pdbx_description
1 polymer ?
#
loop_
_entity_poly.entity_id
_entity_poly.type
_entity_poly.pdbx_seq_one_letter_code
_entity_poly.pdbx_strand_id
1 'polypeptide(L)'
;MAPLFALGLTVSTIGFILLGGLGQRYTTIAFGALLIAIYTMLGVTLYDHWYLQPLFLLAGAVWYNLLTLSGHLIFPIRPLQDNLARSYEQLARYLELKSRLFDPDLEDESQAPLYDLALANDQLVATLNQTKVSLLTRLRGDRGQRGTRRTLQYYFVAQDIHERASSSHIQYQTLRDQFRYSDVMFRFQRMLSMQAQACQKLSRAILLREPYQHDAHFERAFMHLDAALERVRAGGASDEQLNALGYLLNNLRAIDAQLATIESVQTTAPAGVIPRRCWPTTDLAV
;
A
#
# COMPACT_ATOMS: atom_id res chain seq x y z
N MET A 1 21.38 -58.13 -5.61
CA MET A 1 21.71 -56.82 -5.00
C MET A 1 21.45 -55.65 -5.97
N ALA A 2 21.94 -55.67 -7.20
CA ALA A 2 21.77 -54.57 -8.18
C ALA A 2 20.31 -54.20 -8.60
N PRO A 3 19.36 -55.15 -8.81
CA PRO A 3 18.04 -54.78 -9.32
C PRO A 3 17.16 -54.07 -8.28
N LEU A 4 17.28 -54.41 -6.99
CA LEU A 4 16.56 -53.70 -5.92
C LEU A 4 17.07 -52.26 -5.75
N PHE A 5 18.37 -52.03 -5.94
CA PHE A 5 18.95 -50.69 -5.87
C PHE A 5 18.46 -49.80 -7.02
N ALA A 6 18.44 -50.33 -8.25
CA ALA A 6 17.93 -49.61 -9.41
C ALA A 6 16.43 -49.30 -9.28
N LEU A 7 15.62 -50.24 -8.78
CA LEU A 7 14.19 -50.03 -8.52
C LEU A 7 13.95 -48.99 -7.40
N GLY A 8 14.76 -49.01 -6.35
CA GLY A 8 14.70 -48.01 -5.29
C GLY A 8 15.00 -46.60 -5.80
N LEU A 9 16.00 -46.47 -6.68
CA LEU A 9 16.39 -45.20 -7.28
C LEU A 9 15.31 -44.64 -8.22
N THR A 10 14.71 -45.48 -9.06
CA THR A 10 13.66 -45.04 -9.99
C THR A 10 12.39 -44.61 -9.24
N VAL A 11 11.96 -45.39 -8.24
CA VAL A 11 10.80 -45.05 -7.41
C VAL A 11 11.04 -43.77 -6.60
N SER A 12 12.23 -43.60 -6.02
CA SER A 12 12.59 -42.39 -5.29
C SER A 12 12.62 -41.15 -6.19
N THR A 13 13.18 -41.26 -7.40
CA THR A 13 13.26 -40.16 -8.37
C THR A 13 11.87 -39.73 -8.84
N ILE A 14 10.99 -40.69 -9.15
CA ILE A 14 9.59 -40.42 -9.51
C ILE A 14 8.85 -39.77 -8.34
N GLY A 15 9.06 -40.27 -7.12
CA GLY A 15 8.50 -39.69 -5.90
C GLY A 15 8.90 -38.23 -5.70
N PHE A 16 10.18 -37.89 -5.84
CA PHE A 16 10.66 -36.51 -5.65
C PHE A 16 10.18 -35.55 -6.75
N ILE A 17 10.09 -36.00 -8.01
CA ILE A 17 9.56 -35.20 -9.12
C ILE A 17 8.07 -34.90 -8.90
N LEU A 18 7.28 -35.91 -8.52
CA LEU A 18 5.86 -35.74 -8.23
C LEU A 18 5.63 -34.85 -7.01
N LEU A 19 6.46 -34.99 -5.96
CA LEU A 19 6.42 -34.10 -4.78
C LEU A 19 6.71 -32.65 -5.18
N GLY A 20 7.67 -32.43 -6.08
CA GLY A 20 8.00 -31.11 -6.61
C GLY A 20 6.87 -30.43 -7.39
N GLY A 21 5.95 -31.21 -7.98
CA GLY A 21 4.79 -30.72 -8.73
C GLY A 21 3.58 -30.31 -7.87
N LEU A 22 3.53 -30.71 -6.60
CA LEU A 22 2.40 -30.42 -5.68
C LEU A 22 2.45 -29.00 -5.08
N GLY A 23 3.47 -28.20 -5.40
CA GLY A 23 3.57 -26.79 -5.05
C GLY A 23 4.99 -26.38 -4.62
N GLN A 24 5.25 -25.08 -4.67
CA GLN A 24 6.60 -24.49 -4.52
C GLN A 24 7.31 -24.83 -3.19
N ARG A 25 6.53 -25.12 -2.12
CA ARG A 25 7.08 -25.55 -0.82
C ARG A 25 7.71 -26.95 -0.87
N TYR A 26 7.13 -27.85 -1.66
CA TYR A 26 7.59 -29.23 -1.77
C TYR A 26 8.76 -29.37 -2.75
N THR A 27 8.86 -28.48 -3.74
CA THR A 27 10.01 -28.38 -4.65
C THR A 27 11.31 -28.13 -3.89
N THR A 28 11.30 -27.21 -2.92
CA THR A 28 12.49 -26.92 -2.10
C THR A 28 12.87 -28.10 -1.20
N ILE A 29 11.88 -28.80 -0.63
CA ILE A 29 12.12 -29.98 0.21
C ILE A 29 12.71 -31.13 -0.61
N ALA A 30 12.16 -31.40 -1.80
CA ALA A 30 12.64 -32.44 -2.69
C ALA A 30 14.08 -32.17 -3.17
N PHE A 31 14.38 -30.92 -3.55
CA PHE A 31 15.74 -30.53 -3.94
C PHE A 31 16.74 -30.66 -2.77
N GLY A 32 16.34 -30.23 -1.57
CA GLY A 32 17.16 -30.38 -0.36
C GLY A 32 17.44 -31.84 -0.01
N ALA A 33 16.45 -32.72 -0.10
CA ALA A 33 16.60 -34.15 0.15
C ALA A 33 17.53 -34.82 -0.88
N LEU A 34 17.40 -34.47 -2.16
CA LEU A 34 18.30 -34.94 -3.22
C LEU A 34 19.74 -34.50 -2.97
N LEU A 35 19.95 -33.25 -2.56
CA LEU A 35 21.28 -32.71 -2.26
C LEU A 35 21.92 -33.45 -1.08
N ILE A 36 21.18 -33.68 0.01
CA ILE A 36 21.64 -34.49 1.14
C ILE A 36 22.03 -35.90 0.67
N ALA A 37 21.20 -36.55 -0.14
CA ALA A 37 21.46 -37.91 -0.64
C ALA A 37 22.76 -37.96 -1.48
N ILE A 38 22.96 -37.03 -2.41
CA ILE A 38 24.18 -36.95 -3.22
C ILE A 38 25.42 -36.71 -2.35
N TYR A 39 25.35 -35.78 -1.39
CA TYR A 39 26.48 -35.52 -0.49
C TYR A 39 26.81 -36.72 0.39
N THR A 40 25.81 -37.43 0.93
CA THR A 40 26.03 -38.67 1.70
C THR A 40 26.65 -39.78 0.86
N MET A 41 26.31 -39.86 -0.43
CA MET A 41 26.90 -40.83 -1.36
C MET A 41 28.35 -40.48 -1.71
N LEU A 42 28.66 -39.19 -1.93
CA LEU A 42 30.00 -38.73 -2.27
C LEU A 42 30.98 -38.79 -1.08
N GLY A 43 30.48 -38.56 0.14
CA GLY A 43 31.30 -38.46 1.35
C GLY A 43 31.46 -39.77 2.14
N VAL A 44 30.89 -40.88 1.66
CA VAL A 44 30.93 -42.19 2.34
C VAL A 44 32.35 -42.70 2.59
N THR A 45 33.32 -42.28 1.78
CA THR A 45 34.74 -42.66 1.91
C THR A 45 35.58 -41.63 2.67
N LEU A 46 35.00 -40.48 3.05
CA LEU A 46 35.74 -39.36 3.64
C LEU A 46 35.78 -39.38 5.17
N TYR A 47 34.92 -40.16 5.82
CA TYR A 47 34.80 -40.22 7.28
C TYR A 47 34.81 -41.67 7.78
N ASP A 48 35.63 -41.95 8.81
CA ASP A 48 35.77 -43.29 9.39
C ASP A 48 34.50 -43.82 10.07
N HIS A 49 33.61 -42.94 10.50
CA HIS A 49 32.38 -43.29 11.20
C HIS A 49 31.14 -42.86 10.41
N TRP A 50 30.25 -43.82 10.16
CA TRP A 50 29.03 -43.67 9.36
C TRP A 50 28.07 -42.56 9.83
N TYR A 51 28.12 -42.18 11.11
CA TYR A 51 27.23 -41.18 11.71
C TYR A 51 27.79 -39.75 11.70
N LEU A 52 29.09 -39.54 11.49
CA LEU A 52 29.70 -38.22 11.56
C LEU A 52 29.21 -37.29 10.44
N GLN A 53 29.14 -37.80 9.21
CA GLN A 53 28.72 -37.00 8.06
C GLN A 53 27.24 -36.55 8.16
N PRO A 54 26.26 -37.42 8.48
CA PRO A 54 24.88 -36.97 8.74
C PRO A 54 24.77 -36.00 9.90
N LEU A 55 25.56 -36.17 10.97
CA LEU A 55 25.53 -35.30 12.15
C LEU A 55 25.98 -33.86 11.78
N PHE A 56 27.05 -33.71 11.00
CA PHE A 56 27.51 -32.39 10.55
C PHE A 56 26.52 -31.71 9.60
N LEU A 57 25.85 -32.46 8.72
CA LEU A 57 24.79 -31.93 7.86
C LEU A 57 23.59 -31.42 8.69
N LEU A 58 23.17 -32.19 9.69
CA LEU A 58 22.10 -31.76 10.61
C LEU A 58 22.51 -30.55 11.44
N ALA A 59 23.75 -30.52 11.96
CA ALA A 59 24.27 -29.40 12.72
C ALA A 59 24.32 -28.11 11.89
N GLY A 60 24.77 -28.20 10.63
CA GLY A 60 24.75 -27.07 9.69
C GLY A 60 23.33 -26.58 9.37
N ALA A 61 22.38 -27.50 9.18
CA ALA A 61 20.99 -27.15 8.94
C ALA A 61 20.34 -26.45 10.15
N VAL A 62 20.59 -26.95 11.37
CA VAL A 62 20.11 -26.32 12.62
C VAL A 62 20.75 -24.95 12.81
N TRP A 63 22.06 -24.82 12.58
CA TRP A 63 22.78 -23.55 12.70
C TRP A 63 22.24 -22.49 11.73
N TYR A 64 22.08 -22.86 10.45
CA TYR A 64 21.50 -21.97 9.44
C TYR A 64 20.07 -21.56 9.80
N ASN A 65 19.25 -22.50 10.30
CA ASN A 65 17.89 -22.21 10.73
C ASN A 65 17.87 -21.23 11.90
N LEU A 66 18.73 -21.42 12.92
CA LEU A 66 18.86 -20.50 14.05
C LEU A 66 19.30 -19.11 13.61
N LEU A 67 20.27 -19.01 12.70
CA LEU A 67 20.75 -17.73 12.19
C LEU A 67 19.67 -17.01 11.36
N THR A 68 18.93 -17.76 10.53
CA THR A 68 17.80 -17.25 9.74
C THR A 68 16.66 -16.78 10.64
N LEU A 69 16.29 -17.58 11.65
CA LEU A 69 15.23 -17.27 12.61
C LEU A 69 15.59 -16.04 13.43
N SER A 70 16.83 -15.94 13.90
CA SER A 70 17.35 -14.77 14.60
C SER A 70 17.29 -13.53 13.71
N GLY A 71 17.67 -13.64 12.44
CA GLY A 71 17.52 -12.56 11.46
C GLY A 71 16.07 -12.09 11.29
N HIS A 72 15.11 -13.01 11.21
CA HIS A 72 13.69 -12.69 11.11
C HIS A 72 13.10 -12.10 12.41
N LEU A 73 13.63 -12.50 13.57
CA LEU A 73 13.27 -11.95 14.88
C LEU A 73 13.80 -10.52 15.08
N ILE A 74 15.02 -10.23 14.61
CA ILE A 74 15.67 -8.92 14.72
C ILE A 74 15.09 -7.93 13.69
N PHE A 75 14.79 -8.40 12.48
CA PHE A 75 14.11 -7.64 11.44
C PHE A 75 12.76 -8.27 11.10
N PRO A 76 11.72 -8.06 11.93
CA PRO A 76 10.37 -8.33 11.49
C PRO A 76 10.07 -7.28 10.43
N ILE A 77 10.41 -7.56 9.17
CA ILE A 77 10.02 -6.76 8.01
C ILE A 77 8.52 -6.53 8.21
N ARG A 78 8.10 -5.28 8.35
CA ARG A 78 6.69 -4.90 8.43
C ARG A 78 6.26 -4.43 7.04
N PRO A 79 6.38 -5.27 5.99
CA PRO A 79 6.21 -4.82 4.62
C PRO A 79 4.85 -4.17 4.43
N LEU A 80 3.86 -4.58 5.23
CA LEU A 80 2.50 -4.08 5.15
C LEU A 80 2.35 -2.59 5.52
N GLN A 81 3.04 -2.09 6.56
CA GLN A 81 2.93 -0.66 6.91
C GLN A 81 3.66 0.21 5.88
N ASP A 82 4.85 -0.24 5.46
CA ASP A 82 5.66 0.46 4.47
C ASP A 82 4.97 0.47 3.09
N ASN A 83 4.41 -0.66 2.67
CA ASN A 83 3.65 -0.76 1.42
C ASN A 83 2.42 0.17 1.46
N LEU A 84 1.74 0.24 2.60
CA LEU A 84 0.56 1.08 2.76
C LEU A 84 0.93 2.58 2.78
N ALA A 85 2.02 2.96 3.45
CA ALA A 85 2.56 4.32 3.38
C ALA A 85 2.96 4.68 1.93
N ARG A 86 3.63 3.77 1.22
CA ARG A 86 3.96 3.93 -0.21
C ARG A 86 2.71 4.08 -1.07
N SER A 87 1.63 3.35 -0.80
CA SER A 87 0.35 3.53 -1.52
C SER A 87 -0.17 4.96 -1.38
N TYR A 88 -0.16 5.54 -0.18
CA TYR A 88 -0.58 6.94 0.01
C TYR A 88 0.39 7.96 -0.59
N GLU A 89 1.69 7.65 -0.63
CA GLU A 89 2.68 8.48 -1.31
C GLU A 89 2.45 8.50 -2.83
N GLN A 90 2.24 7.33 -3.46
CA GLN A 90 1.91 7.25 -4.88
C GLN A 90 0.55 7.88 -5.19
N LEU A 91 -0.42 7.76 -4.27
CA LEU A 91 -1.71 8.41 -4.38
C LEU A 91 -1.58 9.94 -4.34
N ALA A 92 -0.75 10.47 -3.43
CA ALA A 92 -0.43 11.89 -3.39
C ALA A 92 0.18 12.37 -4.71
N ARG A 93 1.19 11.64 -5.23
CA ARG A 93 1.80 11.96 -6.52
C ARG A 93 0.80 11.94 -7.67
N TYR A 94 -0.08 10.94 -7.71
CA TYR A 94 -1.13 10.84 -8.72
C TYR A 94 -2.11 12.02 -8.65
N LEU A 95 -2.62 12.36 -7.46
CA LEU A 95 -3.54 13.48 -7.28
C LEU A 95 -2.87 14.83 -7.60
N GLU A 96 -1.59 15.00 -7.26
CA GLU A 96 -0.81 16.19 -7.58
C GLU A 96 -0.64 16.35 -9.10
N LEU A 97 -0.25 15.29 -9.82
CA LEU A 97 -0.17 15.32 -11.28
C LEU A 97 -1.53 15.56 -11.92
N LYS A 98 -2.59 14.94 -11.37
CA LYS A 98 -3.95 15.14 -11.83
C LYS A 98 -4.41 16.58 -11.62
N SER A 99 -3.94 17.26 -10.56
CA SER A 99 -4.32 18.65 -10.27
C SER A 99 -3.85 19.60 -11.36
N ARG A 100 -2.68 19.31 -11.96
CA ARG A 100 -2.11 20.10 -13.05
C ARG A 100 -2.93 20.06 -14.33
N LEU A 101 -3.78 19.04 -14.52
CA LEU A 101 -4.72 19.03 -15.66
C LEU A 101 -5.79 20.12 -15.57
N PHE A 102 -5.97 20.75 -14.40
CA PHE A 102 -6.87 21.88 -14.20
C PHE A 102 -6.18 23.24 -14.32
N ASP A 103 -4.90 23.28 -14.65
CA ASP A 103 -4.18 24.54 -14.81
C ASP A 103 -4.71 25.29 -16.06
N PRO A 104 -5.30 26.49 -15.90
CA PRO A 104 -5.85 27.27 -17.02
C PRO A 104 -4.76 27.86 -17.93
N ASP A 105 -3.49 27.89 -17.48
CA ASP A 105 -2.37 28.45 -18.23
C ASP A 105 -1.67 27.40 -19.14
N LEU A 106 -2.13 26.14 -19.12
CA LEU A 106 -1.69 25.12 -20.06
C LEU A 106 -2.20 25.42 -21.48
N GLU A 107 -1.34 26.01 -22.31
CA GLU A 107 -1.69 26.43 -23.68
C GLU A 107 -1.65 25.28 -24.69
N ASP A 108 -0.74 24.31 -24.50
CA ASP A 108 -0.58 23.17 -25.40
C ASP A 108 -0.89 21.86 -24.66
N GLU A 109 -1.68 20.99 -25.31
CA GLU A 109 -2.03 19.67 -24.77
C GLU A 109 -0.79 18.78 -24.61
N SER A 110 0.25 19.03 -25.42
CA SER A 110 1.55 18.37 -25.28
C SER A 110 2.24 18.63 -23.93
N GLN A 111 1.92 19.75 -23.29
CA GLN A 111 2.45 20.14 -21.98
C GLN A 111 1.64 19.53 -20.83
N ALA A 112 0.44 19.00 -21.10
CA ALA A 112 -0.35 18.33 -20.08
C ALA A 112 0.39 17.07 -19.62
N PRO A 113 0.52 16.81 -18.31
CA PRO A 113 1.30 15.69 -17.78
C PRO A 113 0.53 14.36 -17.92
N LEU A 114 -0.10 14.10 -19.06
CA LEU A 114 -0.90 12.89 -19.31
C LEU A 114 -0.05 11.62 -19.26
N TYR A 115 1.15 11.68 -19.84
CA TYR A 115 2.11 10.57 -19.78
C TYR A 115 2.56 10.30 -18.33
N ASP A 116 2.98 11.34 -17.61
CA ASP A 116 3.38 11.22 -16.21
C ASP A 116 2.24 10.76 -15.31
N LEU A 117 1.01 11.21 -15.58
CA LEU A 117 -0.20 10.78 -14.88
C LEU A 117 -0.49 9.30 -15.11
N ALA A 118 -0.34 8.82 -16.35
CA ALA A 118 -0.49 7.41 -16.70
C ALA A 118 0.57 6.54 -15.99
N LEU A 119 1.84 6.96 -16.01
CA LEU A 119 2.91 6.28 -15.27
C LEU A 119 2.65 6.26 -13.76
N ALA A 120 2.19 7.38 -13.19
CA ALA A 120 1.85 7.45 -11.77
C ALA A 120 0.67 6.55 -11.43
N ASN A 121 -0.32 6.44 -12.31
CA ASN A 121 -1.44 5.52 -12.15
C ASN A 121 -0.97 4.05 -12.15
N ASP A 122 -0.10 3.66 -13.09
CA ASP A 122 0.44 2.31 -13.14
C ASP A 122 1.24 1.97 -11.89
N GLN A 123 2.09 2.90 -11.43
CA GLN A 123 2.85 2.77 -10.19
C GLN A 123 1.95 2.65 -8.95
N LEU A 124 0.89 3.46 -8.88
CA LEU A 124 -0.09 3.42 -7.81
C LEU A 124 -0.84 2.08 -7.78
N VAL A 125 -1.34 1.62 -8.92
CA VAL A 125 -2.05 0.33 -9.05
C VAL A 125 -1.13 -0.83 -8.69
N ALA A 126 0.12 -0.82 -9.14
CA ALA A 126 1.11 -1.84 -8.77
C ALA A 126 1.35 -1.86 -7.26
N THR A 127 1.48 -0.69 -6.63
CA THR A 127 1.72 -0.57 -5.19
C THR A 127 0.49 -0.99 -4.38
N LEU A 128 -0.73 -0.66 -4.81
CA LEU A 128 -1.97 -1.13 -4.21
C LEU A 128 -2.09 -2.66 -4.30
N ASN A 129 -1.78 -3.25 -5.45
CA ASN A 129 -1.78 -4.71 -5.63
C ASN A 129 -0.76 -5.40 -4.73
N GLN A 130 0.46 -4.85 -4.60
CA GLN A 130 1.46 -5.37 -3.67
C GLN A 130 1.00 -5.29 -2.21
N THR A 131 0.36 -4.18 -1.83
CA THR A 131 -0.24 -3.99 -0.50
C THR A 131 -1.35 -5.00 -0.25
N LYS A 132 -2.23 -5.23 -1.23
CA LYS A 132 -3.31 -6.23 -1.17
C LYS A 132 -2.77 -7.64 -0.93
N VAL A 133 -1.75 -8.07 -1.68
CA VAL A 133 -1.12 -9.39 -1.49
C VAL A 133 -0.52 -9.52 -0.08
N SER A 134 0.17 -8.48 0.38
CA SER A 134 0.75 -8.42 1.73
C SER A 134 -0.34 -8.51 2.82
N LEU A 135 -1.46 -7.83 2.61
CA LEU A 135 -2.59 -7.79 3.52
C LEU A 135 -3.31 -9.14 3.60
N LEU A 136 -3.58 -9.77 2.45
CA LEU A 136 -4.20 -11.10 2.36
C LEU A 136 -3.34 -12.17 3.01
N THR A 137 -2.02 -12.08 2.86
CA THR A 137 -1.08 -13.03 3.49
C THR A 137 -1.14 -12.91 5.00
N ARG A 138 -1.24 -11.68 5.53
CA ARG A 138 -1.40 -11.44 6.96
C ARG A 138 -2.77 -11.88 7.48
N LEU A 139 -3.85 -11.61 6.77
CA LEU A 139 -5.21 -12.04 7.13
C LEU A 139 -5.36 -13.57 7.21
N ARG A 140 -4.66 -14.32 6.34
CA ARG A 140 -4.65 -15.79 6.37
C ARG A 140 -3.95 -16.37 7.59
N GLY A 141 -2.90 -15.70 8.09
CA GLY A 141 -2.15 -16.10 9.27
C GLY A 141 -2.71 -15.57 10.60
N ASP A 142 -3.40 -14.43 10.57
CA ASP A 142 -3.77 -13.64 11.74
C ASP A 142 -5.28 -13.38 11.78
N ARG A 143 -6.05 -14.40 12.21
CA ARG A 143 -7.51 -14.35 12.32
C ARG A 143 -7.94 -13.41 13.47
N GLY A 144 -8.00 -12.11 13.20
CA GLY A 144 -8.83 -11.18 14.00
C GLY A 144 -8.10 -10.21 14.95
N GLN A 145 -6.80 -9.95 14.77
CA GLN A 145 -6.15 -8.90 15.56
C GLN A 145 -6.58 -7.48 15.13
N ARG A 146 -6.80 -6.61 16.12
CA ARG A 146 -7.23 -5.20 15.95
C ARG A 146 -6.32 -4.40 15.00
N GLY A 147 -5.02 -4.69 15.00
CA GLY A 147 -4.05 -4.06 14.11
C GLY A 147 -4.30 -4.37 12.63
N THR A 148 -4.73 -5.58 12.31
CA THR A 148 -5.04 -6.01 10.94
C THR A 148 -6.31 -5.32 10.41
N ARG A 149 -7.33 -5.13 11.27
CA ARG A 149 -8.54 -4.39 10.92
C ARG A 149 -8.24 -2.92 10.58
N ARG A 150 -7.38 -2.25 11.35
CA ARG A 150 -6.97 -0.87 11.06
C ARG A 150 -6.28 -0.78 9.71
N THR A 151 -5.26 -1.59 9.46
CA THR A 151 -4.56 -1.60 8.17
C THR A 151 -5.47 -1.91 6.99
N LEU A 152 -6.42 -2.84 7.16
CA LEU A 152 -7.42 -3.16 6.15
C LEU A 152 -8.30 -1.97 5.81
N GLN A 153 -8.73 -1.21 6.81
CA GLN A 153 -9.53 0.00 6.60
C GLN A 153 -8.75 1.07 5.83
N TYR A 154 -7.48 1.31 6.17
CA TYR A 154 -6.65 2.25 5.42
C TYR A 154 -6.49 1.82 3.96
N TYR A 155 -6.29 0.52 3.72
CA TYR A 155 -6.20 -0.01 2.36
C TYR A 155 -7.49 0.25 1.56
N PHE A 156 -8.67 0.00 2.15
CA PHE A 156 -9.94 0.26 1.47
C PHE A 156 -10.17 1.75 1.20
N VAL A 157 -9.76 2.63 2.13
CA VAL A 157 -9.81 4.07 1.90
C VAL A 157 -8.91 4.46 0.72
N ALA A 158 -7.66 4.00 0.69
CA ALA A 158 -6.75 4.29 -0.41
C ALA A 158 -7.30 3.80 -1.76
N GLN A 159 -7.91 2.61 -1.78
CA GLN A 159 -8.54 2.05 -2.97
C GLN A 159 -9.76 2.88 -3.42
N ASP A 160 -10.67 3.25 -2.51
CA ASP A 160 -11.85 4.07 -2.86
C ASP A 160 -11.45 5.46 -3.38
N ILE A 161 -10.41 6.08 -2.79
CA ILE A 161 -9.86 7.34 -3.32
C ILE A 161 -9.32 7.15 -4.72
N HIS A 162 -8.53 6.08 -4.98
CA HIS A 162 -8.02 5.78 -6.32
C HIS A 162 -9.15 5.54 -7.33
N GLU A 163 -10.15 4.74 -6.99
CA GLU A 163 -11.29 4.44 -7.87
C GLU A 163 -12.07 5.72 -8.23
N ARG A 164 -12.35 6.59 -7.26
CA ARG A 164 -13.02 7.89 -7.49
C ARG A 164 -12.17 8.86 -8.29
N ALA A 165 -10.87 8.90 -7.99
CA ALA A 165 -9.95 9.77 -8.71
C ALA A 165 -9.75 9.27 -10.15
N SER A 166 -9.80 7.96 -10.42
CA SER A 166 -9.67 7.42 -11.78
C SER A 166 -10.98 7.45 -12.59
N SER A 167 -12.16 7.46 -11.94
CA SER A 167 -13.46 7.31 -12.62
C SER A 167 -14.00 8.56 -13.32
N SER A 168 -13.32 9.71 -13.17
CA SER A 168 -13.72 10.96 -13.81
C SER A 168 -13.35 10.98 -15.29
N HIS A 169 -14.23 10.48 -16.17
CA HIS A 169 -14.12 10.63 -17.62
C HIS A 169 -14.46 12.08 -18.01
N ILE A 170 -13.49 12.97 -17.82
CA ILE A 170 -13.63 14.41 -18.01
C ILE A 170 -12.68 14.86 -19.10
N GLN A 171 -13.21 15.62 -20.07
CA GLN A 171 -12.41 16.27 -21.10
C GLN A 171 -11.77 17.54 -20.52
N TYR A 172 -10.60 17.40 -19.88
CA TYR A 172 -9.92 18.51 -19.20
C TYR A 172 -9.55 19.67 -20.15
N GLN A 173 -9.27 19.38 -21.42
CA GLN A 173 -9.04 20.40 -22.44
C GLN A 173 -10.27 21.28 -22.64
N THR A 174 -11.42 20.66 -22.94
CA THR A 174 -12.70 21.37 -23.13
C THR A 174 -13.07 22.23 -21.92
N LEU A 175 -12.88 21.70 -20.70
CA LEU A 175 -13.16 22.47 -19.48
C LEU A 175 -12.21 23.67 -19.31
N ARG A 176 -10.91 23.49 -19.58
CA ARG A 176 -9.93 24.58 -19.51
C ARG A 176 -10.23 25.67 -20.53
N ASP A 177 -10.55 25.31 -21.76
CA ASP A 177 -10.85 26.28 -22.83
C ASP A 177 -12.08 27.12 -22.49
N GLN A 178 -13.12 26.48 -21.95
CA GLN A 178 -14.38 27.13 -21.59
C GLN A 178 -14.27 27.98 -20.33
N PHE A 179 -13.49 27.54 -19.35
CA PHE A 179 -13.38 28.19 -18.04
C PHE A 179 -12.02 28.85 -17.80
N ARG A 180 -11.24 29.13 -18.85
CA ARG A 180 -9.89 29.72 -18.77
C ARG A 180 -9.85 30.99 -17.93
N TYR A 181 -10.83 31.87 -18.12
CA TYR A 181 -10.92 33.16 -17.43
C TYR A 181 -11.76 33.11 -16.14
N SER A 182 -12.18 31.93 -15.71
CA SER A 182 -12.92 31.72 -14.47
C SER A 182 -12.00 31.17 -13.38
N ASP A 183 -12.21 31.60 -12.13
CA ASP A 183 -11.43 31.10 -11.00
C ASP A 183 -11.82 29.66 -10.58
N VAL A 184 -12.82 29.07 -11.23
CA VAL A 184 -13.31 27.71 -10.94
C VAL A 184 -12.24 26.63 -11.18
N MET A 185 -11.47 26.73 -12.27
CA MET A 185 -10.42 25.75 -12.62
C MET A 185 -9.30 25.76 -11.59
N PHE A 186 -8.82 26.95 -11.23
CA PHE A 186 -7.82 27.13 -10.18
C PHE A 186 -8.28 26.58 -8.82
N ARG A 187 -9.57 26.71 -8.48
CA ARG A 187 -10.10 26.16 -7.22
C ARG A 187 -10.16 24.65 -7.23
N PHE A 188 -10.50 24.02 -8.36
CA PHE A 188 -10.42 22.57 -8.52
C PHE A 188 -8.98 22.06 -8.42
N GLN A 189 -8.04 22.70 -9.12
CA GLN A 189 -6.60 22.43 -9.00
C GLN A 189 -6.14 22.50 -7.55
N ARG A 190 -6.45 23.60 -6.86
CA ARG A 190 -6.08 23.82 -5.46
C ARG A 190 -6.67 22.77 -4.54
N MET A 191 -7.95 22.42 -4.72
CA MET A 191 -8.60 21.39 -3.90
C MET A 191 -7.91 20.03 -4.05
N LEU A 192 -7.64 19.60 -5.29
CA LEU A 192 -6.99 18.32 -5.54
C LEU A 192 -5.54 18.32 -5.02
N SER A 193 -4.83 19.44 -5.13
CA SER A 193 -3.48 19.62 -4.54
C SER A 193 -3.51 19.52 -3.01
N MET A 194 -4.52 20.10 -2.35
CA MET A 194 -4.71 19.95 -0.90
C MET A 194 -4.95 18.49 -0.51
N GLN A 195 -5.74 17.75 -1.29
CA GLN A 195 -5.96 16.30 -1.08
C GLN A 195 -4.69 15.48 -1.31
N ALA A 196 -3.86 15.85 -2.28
CA ALA A 196 -2.54 15.25 -2.48
C ALA A 196 -1.64 15.45 -1.26
N GLN A 197 -1.56 16.67 -0.74
CA GLN A 197 -0.79 16.97 0.48
C GLN A 197 -1.33 16.23 1.71
N ALA A 198 -2.65 16.07 1.82
CA ALA A 198 -3.28 15.27 2.87
C ALA A 198 -2.86 13.79 2.79
N CYS A 199 -2.86 13.20 1.58
CA CYS A 199 -2.35 11.85 1.35
C CYS A 199 -0.85 11.72 1.72
N GLN A 200 -0.05 12.74 1.42
CA GLN A 200 1.38 12.75 1.78
C GLN A 200 1.59 12.83 3.30
N LYS A 201 0.86 13.72 3.99
CA LYS A 201 0.86 13.82 5.46
C LYS A 201 0.46 12.48 6.09
N LEU A 202 -0.55 11.82 5.53
CA LEU A 202 -1.01 10.52 5.98
C LEU A 202 0.05 9.42 5.78
N SER A 203 0.71 9.38 4.62
CA SER A 203 1.83 8.47 4.36
C SER A 203 2.91 8.59 5.44
N ARG A 204 3.30 9.84 5.76
CA ARG A 204 4.27 10.13 6.82
C ARG A 204 3.76 9.72 8.20
N ALA A 205 2.50 10.00 8.52
CA ALA A 205 1.87 9.61 9.79
C ALA A 205 1.86 8.08 9.97
N ILE A 206 1.64 7.30 8.90
CA ILE A 206 1.70 5.84 8.92
C ILE A 206 3.12 5.35 9.24
N LEU A 207 4.14 5.94 8.61
CA LEU A 207 5.55 5.60 8.83
C LEU A 207 6.01 5.94 10.25
N LEU A 208 5.68 7.14 10.73
CA LEU A 208 6.06 7.64 12.05
C LEU A 208 5.17 7.11 13.18
N ARG A 209 4.05 6.46 12.84
CA ARG A 209 3.01 5.98 13.78
C ARG A 209 2.38 7.10 14.60
N GLU A 210 2.30 8.28 14.02
CA GLU A 210 1.66 9.44 14.61
C GLU A 210 0.18 9.49 14.22
N PRO A 211 -0.68 10.11 15.03
CA PRO A 211 -2.06 10.33 14.64
C PRO A 211 -2.12 11.28 13.44
N TYR A 212 -2.87 10.89 12.40
CA TYR A 212 -3.19 11.78 11.29
C TYR A 212 -4.34 12.70 11.71
N GLN A 213 -4.14 14.01 11.55
CA GLN A 213 -5.14 15.05 11.76
C GLN A 213 -5.57 15.58 10.41
N HIS A 214 -6.87 15.54 10.14
CA HIS A 214 -7.42 16.08 8.91
C HIS A 214 -7.47 17.61 8.98
N ASP A 215 -7.27 18.26 7.84
CA ASP A 215 -7.09 19.70 7.79
C ASP A 215 -8.43 20.44 7.76
N ALA A 216 -8.77 21.20 8.80
CA ALA A 216 -10.01 21.98 8.85
C ALA A 216 -10.13 23.04 7.74
N HIS A 217 -9.05 23.34 7.00
CA HIS A 217 -9.10 24.24 5.85
C HIS A 217 -9.92 23.69 4.67
N PHE A 218 -10.19 22.38 4.60
CA PHE A 218 -11.01 21.77 3.54
C PHE A 218 -12.43 22.36 3.49
N GLU A 219 -13.08 22.56 4.63
CA GLU A 219 -14.43 23.13 4.70
C GLU A 219 -14.49 24.51 4.02
N ARG A 220 -13.55 25.40 4.38
CA ARG A 220 -13.44 26.73 3.76
C ARG A 220 -13.15 26.64 2.27
N ALA A 221 -12.26 25.73 1.86
CA ALA A 221 -11.93 25.54 0.46
C ALA A 221 -13.15 25.05 -0.36
N PHE A 222 -13.97 24.15 0.18
CA PHE A 222 -15.21 23.71 -0.45
C PHE A 222 -16.24 24.83 -0.56
N MET A 223 -16.46 25.61 0.51
CA MET A 223 -17.38 26.76 0.44
C MET A 223 -16.98 27.74 -0.69
N HIS A 224 -15.69 28.00 -0.85
CA HIS A 224 -15.21 28.87 -1.91
C HIS A 224 -15.35 28.26 -3.31
N LEU A 225 -15.22 26.94 -3.44
CA LEU A 225 -15.43 26.22 -4.68
C LEU A 225 -16.92 26.21 -5.07
N ASP A 226 -17.81 26.00 -4.12
CA ASP A 226 -19.26 26.14 -4.29
C ASP A 226 -19.64 27.54 -4.78
N ALA A 227 -19.10 28.59 -4.16
CA ALA A 227 -19.34 29.97 -4.57
C ALA A 227 -18.79 30.30 -5.98
N ALA A 228 -17.73 29.61 -6.42
CA ALA A 228 -17.23 29.74 -7.79
C ALA A 228 -18.12 29.02 -8.80
N LEU A 229 -18.66 27.84 -8.45
CA LEU A 229 -19.61 27.13 -9.29
C LEU A 229 -20.92 27.90 -9.46
N GLU A 230 -21.42 28.55 -8.41
CA GLU A 230 -22.62 29.37 -8.53
C GLU A 230 -22.40 30.59 -9.44
N ARG A 231 -21.20 31.20 -9.42
CA ARG A 231 -20.84 32.27 -10.37
C ARG A 231 -20.77 31.77 -11.81
N VAL A 232 -20.22 30.57 -12.03
CA VAL A 232 -20.19 29.93 -13.36
C VAL A 232 -21.61 29.65 -13.85
N ARG A 233 -22.50 29.18 -12.96
CA ARG A 233 -23.91 28.97 -13.27
C ARG A 233 -24.62 30.26 -13.64
N ALA A 234 -24.44 31.32 -12.87
CA ALA A 234 -25.00 32.65 -13.15
C ALA A 234 -24.44 33.26 -14.45
N GLY A 235 -23.22 32.88 -14.83
CA GLY A 235 -22.57 33.28 -16.08
C GLY A 235 -23.10 32.59 -17.34
N GLY A 236 -24.11 31.72 -17.23
CA GLY A 236 -24.76 31.08 -18.38
C GLY A 236 -24.06 29.83 -18.91
N ALA A 237 -23.26 29.14 -18.08
CA ALA A 237 -22.70 27.84 -18.44
C ALA A 237 -23.81 26.82 -18.79
N SER A 238 -23.53 25.92 -19.72
CA SER A 238 -24.49 24.90 -20.14
C SER A 238 -24.74 23.86 -19.05
N ASP A 239 -25.91 23.23 -19.07
CA ASP A 239 -26.25 22.17 -18.10
C ASP A 239 -25.25 21.01 -18.14
N GLU A 240 -24.71 20.66 -19.31
CA GLU A 240 -23.69 19.62 -19.46
C GLU A 240 -22.39 19.98 -18.71
N GLN A 241 -21.92 21.22 -18.85
CA GLN A 241 -20.74 21.72 -18.14
C GLN A 241 -20.96 21.73 -16.63
N LEU A 242 -22.11 22.26 -16.18
CA LEU A 242 -22.45 22.32 -14.77
C LEU A 242 -22.55 20.91 -14.16
N ASN A 243 -23.08 19.94 -14.90
CA ASN A 243 -23.11 18.54 -14.49
C ASN A 243 -21.70 17.96 -14.38
N ALA A 244 -20.83 18.19 -15.35
CA ALA A 244 -19.43 17.73 -15.32
C ALA A 244 -18.68 18.28 -14.09
N LEU A 245 -18.80 19.58 -13.82
CA LEU A 245 -18.19 20.22 -12.64
C LEU A 245 -18.83 19.71 -11.33
N GLY A 246 -20.14 19.45 -11.33
CA GLY A 246 -20.86 18.87 -10.20
C GLY A 246 -20.39 17.45 -9.85
N TYR A 247 -20.17 16.59 -10.85
CA TYR A 247 -19.58 15.26 -10.65
C TYR A 247 -18.18 15.35 -10.04
N LEU A 248 -17.39 16.31 -10.51
CA LEU A 248 -16.03 16.56 -10.02
C LEU A 248 -16.04 17.02 -8.56
N LEU A 249 -16.90 17.96 -8.21
CA LEU A 249 -17.11 18.41 -6.83
C LEU A 249 -17.53 17.26 -5.91
N ASN A 250 -18.47 16.42 -6.36
CA ASN A 250 -18.93 15.27 -5.58
C ASN A 250 -17.81 14.25 -5.36
N ASN A 251 -16.98 14.01 -6.37
CA ASN A 251 -15.80 13.15 -6.23
C ASN A 251 -14.80 13.74 -5.22
N LEU A 252 -14.53 15.04 -5.27
CA LEU A 252 -13.63 15.70 -4.31
C LEU A 252 -14.17 15.61 -2.88
N ARG A 253 -15.46 15.88 -2.65
CA ARG A 253 -16.08 15.73 -1.32
C ARG A 253 -16.01 14.31 -0.80
N ALA A 254 -16.19 13.33 -1.68
CA ALA A 254 -16.08 11.93 -1.27
C ALA A 254 -14.65 11.54 -0.89
N ILE A 255 -13.65 11.99 -1.65
CA ILE A 255 -12.23 11.79 -1.30
C ILE A 255 -11.92 12.43 0.06
N ASP A 256 -12.42 13.64 0.31
CA ASP A 256 -12.26 14.35 1.58
C ASP A 256 -12.89 13.57 2.75
N ALA A 257 -14.13 13.13 2.60
CA ALA A 257 -14.83 12.31 3.59
C ALA A 257 -14.08 11.00 3.91
N GLN A 258 -13.47 10.38 2.90
CA GLN A 258 -12.63 9.20 3.10
C GLN A 258 -11.37 9.52 3.93
N LEU A 259 -10.70 10.64 3.65
CA LEU A 259 -9.56 11.11 4.42
C LEU A 259 -9.95 11.45 5.88
N ALA A 260 -11.08 12.12 6.09
CA ALA A 260 -11.60 12.43 7.42
C ALA A 260 -11.98 11.15 8.21
N THR A 261 -12.49 10.12 7.53
CA THR A 261 -12.80 8.83 8.17
C THR A 261 -11.55 8.17 8.76
N ILE A 262 -10.36 8.41 8.21
CA ILE A 262 -9.12 7.85 8.76
C ILE A 262 -8.78 8.46 10.13
N GLU A 263 -9.13 9.72 10.39
CA GLU A 263 -8.94 10.36 11.69
C GLU A 263 -9.89 9.77 12.75
N SER A 264 -11.16 9.58 12.41
CA SER A 264 -12.16 9.01 13.35
C SER A 264 -11.84 7.57 13.76
N VAL A 265 -11.21 6.80 12.87
CA VAL A 265 -10.74 5.44 13.15
C VAL A 265 -9.60 5.43 14.18
N GLN A 266 -8.81 6.50 14.22
CA GLN A 266 -7.69 6.63 15.16
C GLN A 266 -8.14 7.08 16.54
N THR A 267 -9.17 7.93 16.62
CA THR A 267 -9.74 8.39 17.91
C THR A 267 -10.55 7.29 18.61
N THR A 268 -11.19 6.40 17.85
CA THR A 268 -12.02 5.30 18.41
C THR A 268 -11.18 4.12 18.90
N ALA A 269 -9.93 4.00 18.46
CA ALA A 269 -9.00 2.96 18.89
C ALA A 269 -7.86 3.62 19.67
N PRO A 270 -7.87 3.63 21.03
CA PRO A 270 -6.73 4.17 21.75
C PRO A 270 -5.51 3.35 21.33
N ALA A 271 -4.56 4.03 20.66
CA ALA A 271 -3.18 3.60 20.68
C ALA A 271 -2.84 3.36 22.15
N GLY A 272 -2.03 2.33 22.45
CA GLY A 272 -1.42 2.18 23.75
C GLY A 272 -0.53 3.40 24.03
N VAL A 273 -1.14 4.52 24.37
CA VAL A 273 -0.52 5.71 24.92
C VAL A 273 -0.41 5.36 26.39
N ILE A 274 0.81 5.00 26.81
CA ILE A 274 1.18 5.05 28.21
C ILE A 274 0.83 6.48 28.65
N PRO A 275 -0.11 6.68 29.59
CA PRO A 275 -0.47 8.03 30.00
C PRO A 275 0.77 8.65 30.64
N ARG A 276 1.24 9.79 30.10
CA ARG A 276 2.12 10.66 30.85
C ARG A 276 1.33 11.06 32.10
N ARG A 277 1.72 10.53 33.27
CA ARG A 277 1.23 11.01 34.56
C ARG A 277 1.55 12.50 34.64
N CYS A 278 0.56 13.35 34.39
CA CYS A 278 0.53 14.66 35.02
C CYS A 278 0.34 14.41 36.51
N TRP A 279 1.40 14.61 37.29
CA TRP A 279 1.27 14.75 38.73
C TRP A 279 0.51 16.06 38.99
N PRO A 280 -0.61 16.05 39.73
CA PRO A 280 -1.17 17.28 40.25
C PRO A 280 -0.24 17.77 41.35
N THR A 281 0.39 18.93 41.14
CA THR A 281 0.94 19.74 42.23
C THR A 281 -0.22 20.12 43.13
N THR A 282 -0.34 19.43 44.25
CA THR A 282 -1.25 19.80 45.32
C THR A 282 -0.56 20.91 46.10
N ASP A 283 -1.14 22.11 46.03
CA ASP A 283 -0.94 23.17 46.99
C ASP A 283 -1.22 22.63 48.39
N LEU A 284 -0.20 22.63 49.25
CA LEU A 284 -0.37 22.51 50.69
C LEU A 284 -0.32 23.91 51.28
N ALA A 285 -1.51 24.41 51.60
CA ALA A 285 -1.69 25.45 52.60
C ALA A 285 -1.32 24.88 53.98
N VAL A 286 -0.26 25.43 54.58
CA VAL A 286 -0.11 25.73 56.02
C VAL A 286 0.73 27.01 56.11
#